data_AF-A0A7Y2L2Y5-F1
#
_entry.id   AF-A0A7Y2L2Y5-F1
#
_cell.length_a   1.000
_cell.length_b   1.000
_cell.length_c   1.000
_cell.angle_alpha   90.00
_cell.angle_beta   90.00
_cell.angle_gamma   90.00
#
_symmetry.space_group_name_H-M   'P 1'
#
loop_
_entity.id
_entity.type
_entity.pdbx_description
1 polymer ?
#
loop_
_entity_poly.entity_id
_entity_poly.type
_entity_poly.pdbx_seq_one_letter_code
_entity_poly.pdbx_strand_id
1 'polypeptide(L)'
;SVSFADSGAKDKAAYYARLQPRDKAEFMQWLDFAKANGAIGTGPSAALTAGGAQSYFDLIQPWMNQATHDKGMLVHVYTLDEPVDFKKAMDVGVDGIFTNRASELLKYYQRPATKSVNQLLEQNGY
;
A
#
# COMPACT_ATOMS: atom_id res chain seq x y z
N SER A 1 -13.95 2.65 -18.06
CA SER A 1 -12.53 2.86 -18.41
C SER A 1 -12.20 2.07 -19.67
N VAL A 2 -11.22 2.52 -20.46
CA VAL A 2 -10.68 1.76 -21.62
C VAL A 2 -9.91 0.55 -21.07
N SER A 3 -10.04 -0.63 -21.67
CA SER A 3 -9.37 -1.87 -21.21
C SER A 3 -7.84 -1.75 -21.27
N PHE A 4 -7.10 -2.62 -20.56
CA PHE A 4 -5.64 -2.66 -20.72
C PHE A 4 -5.23 -2.93 -22.17
N ALA A 5 -5.89 -3.89 -22.84
CA ALA A 5 -5.58 -4.26 -24.22
C ALA A 5 -5.70 -3.08 -25.20
N ASP A 6 -6.64 -2.16 -24.93
CA ASP A 6 -6.94 -1.01 -25.78
C ASP A 6 -6.30 0.30 -25.27
N SER A 7 -5.53 0.24 -24.17
CA SER A 7 -5.04 1.44 -23.48
C SER A 7 -3.76 2.04 -24.03
N GLY A 8 -3.01 1.29 -24.84
CA GLY A 8 -1.65 1.64 -25.25
C GLY A 8 -0.62 1.66 -24.11
N ALA A 9 -0.99 1.19 -22.91
CA ALA A 9 -0.07 1.13 -21.78
C ALA A 9 1.03 0.08 -22.02
N LYS A 10 2.25 0.40 -21.60
CA LYS A 10 3.44 -0.46 -21.76
C LYS A 10 3.28 -1.82 -21.09
N ASP A 11 2.65 -1.84 -19.91
CA ASP A 11 2.37 -3.05 -19.14
C ASP A 11 1.16 -2.84 -18.22
N LYS A 12 0.68 -3.94 -17.61
CA LYS A 12 -0.49 -3.92 -16.72
C LYS A 12 -0.29 -3.01 -15.51
N ALA A 13 0.91 -2.94 -14.96
CA ALA A 13 1.17 -2.13 -13.77
C ALA A 13 1.06 -0.64 -14.10
N ALA A 14 1.68 -0.19 -15.20
CA ALA A 14 1.53 1.16 -15.72
C ALA A 14 0.06 1.51 -16.01
N TYR A 15 -0.73 0.55 -16.50
CA TYR A 15 -2.16 0.74 -16.71
C TYR A 15 -2.96 0.85 -15.41
N TYR A 16 -2.70 0.00 -14.42
CA TYR A 16 -3.45 0.01 -13.16
C TYR A 16 -3.04 1.18 -12.27
N ALA A 17 -1.77 1.59 -12.28
CA ALA A 17 -1.26 2.71 -11.50
C ALA A 17 -1.92 4.06 -11.81
N ARG A 18 -2.43 4.23 -13.03
CA ARG A 18 -3.15 5.45 -13.45
C ARG A 18 -4.66 5.42 -13.20
N LEU A 19 -5.23 4.29 -12.78
CA LEU A 19 -6.66 4.24 -12.45
C LEU A 19 -6.94 5.14 -11.25
N GLN A 20 -8.19 5.56 -11.10
CA GLN A 20 -8.69 6.38 -9.99
C GLN A 20 -10.12 5.95 -9.66
N PRO A 21 -10.67 6.26 -8.46
CA PRO A 21 -12.09 6.10 -8.23
C PRO A 21 -12.77 7.06 -9.20
N ARG A 22 -14.00 6.75 -9.62
CA ARG A 22 -14.78 7.62 -10.50
C ARG A 22 -14.87 9.05 -9.96
N ASP A 23 -15.07 9.16 -8.66
CA ASP A 23 -15.12 10.42 -7.93
C ASP A 23 -14.89 10.18 -6.42
N LYS A 24 -14.83 11.27 -5.64
CA LYS A 24 -14.69 11.17 -4.18
C LYS A 24 -15.85 10.44 -3.52
N ALA A 25 -17.08 10.60 -4.02
CA ALA A 25 -18.26 9.99 -3.43
C ALA A 25 -18.23 8.46 -3.55
N GLU A 26 -17.72 7.94 -4.66
CA GLU A 26 -17.50 6.50 -4.85
C GLU A 26 -16.52 5.93 -3.83
N PHE A 27 -15.40 6.60 -3.58
CA PHE A 27 -14.46 6.17 -2.53
C PHE A 27 -15.11 6.19 -1.14
N MET A 28 -15.90 7.22 -0.83
CA MET A 28 -16.63 7.29 0.45
C MET A 28 -17.63 6.15 0.61
N GLN A 29 -18.33 5.75 -0.46
CA GLN A 29 -19.24 4.60 -0.45
C GLN A 29 -18.51 3.29 -0.15
N TRP A 30 -17.29 3.11 -0.64
CA TRP A 30 -16.48 1.92 -0.31
C TRP A 30 -16.13 1.88 1.18
N LEU A 31 -15.75 3.02 1.75
CA LEU A 31 -15.44 3.13 3.17
C LEU A 31 -16.69 2.94 4.05
N ASP A 32 -17.83 3.50 3.65
CA ASP A 32 -19.11 3.30 4.34
C ASP A 32 -19.51 1.84 4.35
N PHE A 33 -19.42 1.17 3.19
CA PHE A 33 -19.67 -0.26 3.09
C PHE A 33 -18.73 -1.05 4.00
N ALA A 34 -17.42 -0.79 3.95
CA ALA A 34 -16.45 -1.47 4.79
C ALA A 34 -16.79 -1.31 6.29
N LYS A 35 -17.06 -0.07 6.73
CA LYS A 35 -17.38 0.22 8.13
C LYS A 35 -18.68 -0.43 8.58
N ALA A 36 -19.73 -0.35 7.76
CA ALA A 36 -21.03 -0.96 8.05
C ALA A 36 -20.93 -2.49 8.16
N ASN A 37 -19.94 -3.10 7.51
CA ASN A 37 -19.66 -4.54 7.58
C ASN A 37 -18.57 -4.89 8.61
N GLY A 38 -18.28 -3.99 9.55
CA GLY A 38 -17.40 -4.29 10.69
C GLY A 38 -15.90 -4.22 10.40
N ALA A 39 -15.49 -3.65 9.27
CA ALA A 39 -14.07 -3.43 9.02
C ALA A 39 -13.47 -2.49 10.07
N ILE A 40 -12.29 -2.87 10.56
CA ILE A 40 -11.47 -2.06 11.49
C ILE A 40 -10.33 -1.33 10.77
N GLY A 41 -10.13 -1.58 9.49
CA GLY A 41 -9.07 -1.02 8.68
C GLY A 41 -9.23 -1.34 7.20
N THR A 42 -8.47 -0.65 6.37
CA THR A 42 -8.36 -0.88 4.93
C THR A 42 -6.95 -1.33 4.59
N GLY A 43 -6.84 -2.15 3.55
CA GLY A 43 -5.57 -2.47 2.92
C GLY A 43 -5.53 -1.90 1.51
N PRO A 44 -5.24 -0.59 1.31
CA PRO A 44 -5.23 0.01 -0.02
C PRO A 44 -3.94 -0.30 -0.79
N SER A 45 -4.02 -0.27 -2.12
CA SER A 45 -2.84 -0.27 -2.98
C SER A 45 -2.20 1.12 -3.10
N ALA A 46 -0.95 1.15 -3.55
CA ALA A 46 -0.25 2.39 -3.91
C ALA A 46 0.43 2.31 -5.29
N ALA A 47 0.68 3.47 -5.88
CA ALA A 47 1.58 3.58 -7.03
C ALA A 47 3.03 3.70 -6.52
N LEU A 48 3.91 2.83 -6.99
CA LEU A 48 5.33 2.87 -6.64
C LEU A 48 6.06 3.96 -7.42
N THR A 49 7.05 4.59 -6.78
CA THR A 49 7.84 5.70 -7.36
C THR A 49 8.51 5.32 -8.68
N ALA A 50 9.06 4.11 -8.76
CA ALA A 50 9.72 3.59 -9.96
C ALA A 50 8.77 2.80 -10.89
N GLY A 51 7.47 2.73 -10.56
CA GLY A 51 6.55 1.81 -11.22
C GLY A 51 6.89 0.34 -10.93
N GLY A 52 6.69 -0.54 -11.92
CA GLY A 52 6.99 -1.97 -11.80
C GLY A 52 5.78 -2.83 -11.41
N ALA A 53 5.94 -4.15 -11.38
CA ALA A 53 4.84 -5.13 -11.37
C ALA A 53 3.86 -5.00 -10.19
N GLN A 54 4.29 -4.39 -9.08
CA GLN A 54 3.51 -4.16 -7.85
C GLN A 54 2.98 -2.73 -7.72
N SER A 55 3.17 -1.89 -8.74
CA SER A 55 2.60 -0.55 -8.80
C SER A 55 1.16 -0.62 -9.29
N TYR A 56 0.25 -0.14 -8.47
CA TYR A 56 -1.19 -0.13 -8.75
C TYR A 56 -1.78 1.22 -8.43
N PHE A 57 -3.11 1.30 -8.55
CA PHE A 57 -3.86 2.50 -8.28
C PHE A 57 -3.52 3.05 -6.88
N ASP A 58 -3.06 4.31 -6.85
CA ASP A 58 -2.75 5.05 -5.63
C ASP A 58 -3.99 5.42 -4.81
N LEU A 59 -4.29 4.59 -3.82
CA LEU A 59 -5.42 4.70 -2.91
C LEU A 59 -5.04 5.25 -1.52
N ILE A 60 -3.82 5.80 -1.38
CA ILE A 60 -3.30 6.34 -0.12
C ILE A 60 -3.07 7.84 -0.16
N GLN A 61 -3.77 8.56 -1.03
CA GLN A 61 -3.68 10.02 -1.07
C GLN A 61 -4.07 10.62 0.29
N PRO A 62 -3.51 11.78 0.70
CA PRO A 62 -3.76 12.34 2.04
C PRO A 62 -5.24 12.43 2.43
N TRP A 63 -6.10 12.83 1.48
CA TRP A 63 -7.54 12.94 1.74
C TRP A 63 -8.24 11.56 1.88
N MET A 64 -7.72 10.51 1.24
CA MET A 64 -8.25 9.15 1.33
C MET A 64 -7.91 8.52 2.68
N ASN A 65 -6.67 8.71 3.14
CA ASN A 65 -6.24 8.26 4.46
C ASN A 65 -7.02 9.00 5.55
N GLN A 66 -7.13 10.33 5.45
CA GLN A 66 -7.95 11.12 6.38
C GLN A 66 -9.40 10.64 6.42
N ALA A 67 -10.04 10.43 5.26
CA ALA A 67 -11.42 9.96 5.20
C ALA A 67 -11.60 8.55 5.80
N THR A 68 -10.57 7.70 5.70
CA THR A 68 -10.55 6.37 6.33
C THR A 68 -10.43 6.49 7.85
N HIS A 69 -9.52 7.34 8.32
CA HIS A 69 -9.32 7.64 9.74
C HIS A 69 -10.54 8.30 10.39
N ASP A 70 -11.22 9.20 9.68
CA ASP A 70 -12.45 9.86 10.16
C ASP A 70 -13.59 8.85 10.44
N LYS A 71 -13.53 7.66 9.83
CA LYS A 71 -14.45 6.53 10.09
C LYS A 71 -13.94 5.58 11.16
N GLY A 72 -12.83 5.92 11.83
CA GLY A 72 -12.17 5.13 12.86
C GLY A 72 -11.65 3.80 12.33
N MET A 73 -11.08 3.79 11.12
CA MET A 73 -10.45 2.62 10.50
C MET A 73 -8.96 2.87 10.27
N LEU A 74 -8.12 1.85 10.45
CA LEU A 74 -6.68 1.88 10.15
C LEU A 74 -6.41 1.82 8.63
N VAL A 75 -5.23 2.27 8.20
CA VAL A 75 -4.75 2.21 6.81
C VAL A 75 -3.44 1.43 6.73
N HIS A 76 -3.47 0.21 6.21
CA HIS A 76 -2.27 -0.62 6.01
C HIS A 76 -1.98 -0.85 4.52
N VAL A 77 -1.15 -0.01 3.91
CA VAL A 77 -0.89 -0.04 2.46
C VAL A 77 -0.12 -1.28 2.00
N TYR A 78 -0.41 -1.77 0.79
CA TYR A 78 0.37 -2.80 0.12
C TYR A 78 0.78 -2.39 -1.32
N THR A 79 1.80 -2.97 -1.93
CA THR A 79 2.97 -3.63 -1.32
C THR A 79 4.15 -2.74 -1.61
N LEU A 80 4.84 -2.27 -0.57
CA LEU A 80 5.98 -1.38 -0.71
C LEU A 80 7.23 -2.14 -0.34
N ASP A 81 8.32 -1.95 -1.08
CA ASP A 81 9.58 -2.66 -0.84
C ASP A 81 10.80 -1.73 -0.79
N GLU A 82 10.65 -0.47 -1.21
CA GLU A 82 11.76 0.49 -1.30
C GLU A 82 11.63 1.63 -0.28
N PRO A 83 12.74 2.12 0.30
CA PRO A 83 12.74 3.18 1.31
C PRO A 83 12.02 4.48 0.89
N VAL A 84 12.10 4.84 -0.39
CA VAL A 84 11.42 6.03 -0.92
C VAL A 84 9.89 5.88 -0.84
N ASP A 85 9.37 4.69 -1.10
CA ASP A 85 7.93 4.42 -1.06
C ASP A 85 7.46 4.25 0.38
N PHE A 86 8.26 3.63 1.26
CA PHE A 86 7.99 3.63 2.70
C PHE A 86 7.80 5.06 3.22
N LYS A 87 8.76 5.94 2.90
CA LYS A 87 8.69 7.34 3.32
C LYS A 87 7.45 8.03 2.80
N LYS A 88 7.16 7.93 1.50
CA LYS A 88 5.98 8.57 0.90
C LYS A 88 4.69 8.11 1.56
N ALA A 89 4.53 6.81 1.80
CA ALA A 89 3.34 6.27 2.43
C ALA A 89 3.18 6.75 3.88
N MET A 90 4.26 6.72 4.67
CA MET A 90 4.23 7.24 6.04
C MET A 90 3.96 8.74 6.09
N ASP A 91 4.54 9.53 5.18
CA ASP A 91 4.33 10.98 5.11
C ASP A 91 2.86 11.35 4.82
N VAL A 92 2.12 10.51 4.11
CA VAL A 92 0.68 10.71 3.83
C VAL A 92 -0.24 10.06 4.87
N GLY A 93 0.32 9.48 5.93
CA GLY A 93 -0.43 9.04 7.10
C GLY A 93 -0.99 7.62 7.03
N VAL A 94 -0.31 6.67 6.39
CA VAL A 94 -0.66 5.26 6.60
C VAL A 94 -0.24 4.81 8.01
N ASP A 95 -0.96 3.87 8.61
CA ASP A 95 -0.67 3.31 9.94
C ASP A 95 0.30 2.12 9.89
N GLY A 96 0.37 1.46 8.73
CA GLY A 96 1.19 0.28 8.52
C GLY A 96 1.48 0.02 7.05
N ILE A 97 2.50 -0.82 6.80
CA ILE A 97 2.97 -1.16 5.46
C ILE A 97 3.09 -2.68 5.36
N PHE A 98 2.45 -3.28 4.36
CA PHE A 98 2.77 -4.61 3.87
C PHE A 98 3.97 -4.53 2.93
N THR A 99 4.98 -5.34 3.20
CA THR A 99 6.25 -5.38 2.46
C THR A 99 6.73 -6.82 2.28
N ASN A 100 7.39 -7.11 1.17
CA ASN A 100 8.16 -8.33 0.97
C ASN A 100 9.56 -8.22 1.58
N ARG A 101 9.98 -7.01 1.97
CA ARG A 101 11.32 -6.70 2.48
C ARG A 101 11.26 -6.20 3.93
N ALA A 102 10.73 -7.04 4.82
CA ALA A 102 10.54 -6.71 6.24
C ALA A 102 11.81 -6.15 6.92
N SER A 103 12.98 -6.72 6.63
CA SER A 103 14.26 -6.22 7.17
C SER A 103 14.58 -4.79 6.74
N GLU A 104 14.23 -4.39 5.50
CA GLU A 104 14.43 -3.02 5.02
C GLU A 104 13.44 -2.04 5.64
N LEU A 105 12.17 -2.44 5.77
CA LEU A 105 11.17 -1.63 6.46
C LEU A 105 11.54 -1.42 7.95
N LEU A 106 12.07 -2.45 8.61
CA LEU A 106 12.58 -2.35 9.98
C LEU A 106 13.78 -1.39 10.09
N LYS A 107 14.71 -1.40 9.13
CA LYS A 107 15.79 -0.40 9.07
C LYS A 107 15.24 1.01 8.89
N TYR A 108 14.25 1.20 8.01
CA TYR A 108 13.59 2.48 7.82
C TYR A 108 12.95 3.00 9.11
N TYR A 109 12.31 2.12 9.90
CA TYR A 109 11.79 2.45 11.23
C TYR A 109 12.86 2.57 12.33
N GLN A 110 14.16 2.52 11.99
CA GLN A 110 15.27 2.56 12.95
C GLN A 110 15.20 1.44 14.00
N ARG A 111 14.64 0.29 13.61
CA ARG A 111 14.48 -0.93 14.42
C ARG A 111 15.08 -2.14 13.69
N PRO A 112 16.34 -2.09 13.23
CA PRO A 112 16.91 -3.14 12.41
C PRO A 112 16.86 -4.50 13.10
N ALA A 113 16.64 -5.56 12.32
CA ALA A 113 16.72 -6.92 12.83
C ALA A 113 18.14 -7.21 13.36
N THR A 114 18.23 -7.83 14.53
CA THR A 114 19.52 -8.15 15.18
C THR A 114 20.18 -9.41 14.62
N LYS A 115 19.43 -10.20 13.84
CA LYS A 115 19.89 -11.45 13.22
C LYS A 115 19.62 -11.40 11.72
N SER A 116 20.52 -12.00 10.95
CA SER A 116 20.31 -12.25 9.53
C SER A 116 19.26 -13.36 9.32
N VAL A 117 18.73 -13.46 8.10
CA VAL A 117 17.83 -14.55 7.73
C VAL A 117 18.49 -15.91 7.96
N ASN A 118 19.76 -16.08 7.57
CA ASN A 118 20.49 -17.34 7.78
C ASN A 118 20.63 -17.67 9.28
N GLN A 119 20.97 -16.69 10.13
CA GLN A 119 21.07 -16.91 11.57
C GLN A 119 19.72 -17.30 12.19
N LEU A 120 18.61 -16.77 11.67
CA LEU A 120 17.26 -17.17 12.10
C LEU A 120 16.94 -18.59 11.63
N LEU A 121 17.28 -18.95 10.39
CA LEU A 121 17.07 -20.30 9.85
C LEU A 121 17.87 -21.34 10.65
N GLU A 122 19.18 -21.13 10.83
CA GLU A 122 20.06 -22.01 11.61
C GLU A 122 19.53 -22.21 13.04
N GLN A 123 19.10 -21.12 13.71
CA GLN A 123 18.52 -21.20 15.05
C GLN A 123 17.24 -22.05 15.11
N ASN A 124 16.46 -22.08 14.03
CA ASN A 124 15.22 -22.84 13.94
C ASN A 124 15.40 -24.22 13.29
N GLY A 125 16.65 -24.64 13.01
CA GLY A 125 16.97 -25.96 12.49
C GLY A 125 16.78 -26.14 10.98
N TYR A 126 16.87 -25.05 10.20
CA TYR A 126 16.86 -25.04 8.74
C TYR A 126 18.24 -24.81 8.15
#